data_AF-A0A3D5S3Z1-F1
#
_entry.id   AF-A0A3D5S3Z1-F1
#
_cell.length_a   1.000
_cell.length_b   1.000
_cell.length_c   1.000
_cell.angle_alpha   90.00
_cell.angle_beta   90.00
_cell.angle_gamma   90.00
#
_symmetry.space_group_name_H-M   'P 1'
#
loop_
_entity.id
_entity.type
_entity.pdbx_description
1 polymer ?
#
loop_
_entity_poly.entity_id
_entity_poly.type
_entity_poly.pdbx_seq_one_letter_code
_entity_poly.pdbx_strand_id
1 'polypeptide(L)'
;MDIEDMVDNLNIRKDSFDLYELQINKMAGTRAPDIDYYFDKVLLGGRTPNWLGDEKDNRYIKYTREMTQLKGAYCRAPGQNLIARRDNVYGLFNAVTFWTDHSKRSRGEEARASSIIGGESKLIKQRAWDLALKIAA
;
A
#
# COMPACT_ATOMS: atom_id res chain seq x y z
N MET A 1 -0.33 9.13 -27.19
CA MET A 1 0.86 9.48 -26.41
C MET A 1 1.53 8.17 -26.11
N ASP A 2 2.69 7.94 -26.72
CA ASP A 2 3.46 6.71 -26.50
C ASP A 2 4.07 6.74 -25.07
N ILE A 3 4.44 5.59 -24.54
CA ILE A 3 5.13 5.46 -23.25
C ILE A 3 6.45 6.24 -23.29
N GLU A 4 7.16 6.20 -24.42
CA GLU A 4 8.40 6.97 -24.61
C GLU A 4 8.14 8.48 -24.52
N ASP A 5 7.09 8.98 -25.18
CA ASP A 5 6.68 10.39 -25.05
C ASP A 5 6.36 10.75 -23.60
N MET A 6 5.77 9.85 -22.83
CA MET A 6 5.35 10.11 -21.45
C MET A 6 6.53 10.16 -20.47
N VAL A 7 7.50 9.26 -20.64
CA VAL A 7 8.74 9.21 -19.82
C VAL A 7 9.57 10.48 -20.03
N ASP A 8 9.72 10.90 -21.29
CA ASP A 8 10.46 12.11 -21.66
C ASP A 8 9.75 13.37 -21.14
N ASN A 9 8.43 13.45 -21.27
CA ASN A 9 7.64 14.59 -20.79
C ASN A 9 7.65 14.74 -19.26
N LEU A 10 7.81 13.65 -18.51
CA LEU A 10 7.88 13.66 -17.05
C LEU A 10 9.30 13.78 -16.50
N ASN A 11 10.32 13.88 -17.38
CA ASN A 11 11.75 13.88 -17.03
C ASN A 11 12.12 12.70 -16.11
N ILE A 12 11.49 11.55 -16.35
CA ILE A 12 11.80 10.30 -15.65
C ILE A 12 12.92 9.61 -16.42
N ARG A 13 13.94 9.11 -15.72
CA ARG A 13 15.00 8.36 -16.38
C ARG A 13 14.44 7.01 -16.85
N LYS A 14 14.66 6.66 -18.13
CA LYS A 14 14.12 5.45 -18.77
C LYS A 14 14.41 4.17 -17.96
N ASP A 15 15.63 4.02 -17.45
CA ASP A 15 16.05 2.91 -16.58
C ASP A 15 15.19 2.75 -15.31
N SER A 16 14.68 3.85 -14.76
CA SER A 16 13.92 3.91 -13.52
C SER A 16 12.46 3.53 -13.78
N PHE A 17 11.95 3.89 -14.96
CA PHE A 17 10.64 3.44 -15.43
C PHE A 17 10.66 1.93 -15.74
N ASP A 18 11.68 1.45 -16.45
CA ASP A 18 11.84 0.03 -16.77
C ASP A 18 11.96 -0.82 -15.49
N LEU A 19 12.72 -0.32 -14.49
CA LEU A 19 12.83 -0.97 -13.18
C LEU A 19 11.48 -1.04 -12.45
N TYR A 20 10.74 0.07 -12.47
CA TYR A 20 9.41 0.13 -11.87
C TYR A 20 8.45 -0.86 -12.54
N GLU A 21 8.43 -0.89 -13.88
CA GLU A 21 7.59 -1.83 -14.63
C GLU A 21 7.94 -3.28 -14.31
N LEU A 22 9.24 -3.62 -14.29
CA LEU A 22 9.71 -4.95 -13.92
C LEU A 22 9.22 -5.35 -12.51
N GLN A 23 9.29 -4.44 -11.55
CA GLN A 23 8.85 -4.68 -10.17
C GLN A 23 7.34 -4.88 -10.09
N ILE A 24 6.55 -4.04 -10.77
CA ILE A 24 5.09 -4.18 -10.81
C ILE A 24 4.68 -5.50 -11.46
N ASN A 25 5.30 -5.86 -12.59
CA ASN A 25 4.99 -7.09 -13.30
C ASN A 25 5.31 -8.32 -12.45
N LYS A 26 6.42 -8.32 -11.70
CA LYS A 26 6.73 -9.38 -10.72
C LYS A 26 5.67 -9.46 -9.63
N MET A 27 5.25 -8.34 -9.05
CA MET A 27 4.20 -8.32 -8.02
C MET A 27 2.85 -8.80 -8.58
N ALA A 28 2.48 -8.43 -9.80
CA ALA A 28 1.24 -8.83 -10.44
C ALA A 28 1.22 -10.32 -10.80
N GLY A 29 2.39 -10.90 -11.13
CA GLY A 29 2.58 -12.33 -11.38
C GLY A 29 2.69 -13.19 -10.11
N THR A 30 2.84 -12.58 -8.93
CA THR A 30 3.02 -13.31 -7.66
C THR A 30 1.70 -13.40 -6.89
N ARG A 31 1.30 -14.62 -6.52
CA ARG A 31 0.09 -14.87 -5.72
C ARG A 31 0.16 -14.11 -4.39
N ALA A 32 -0.94 -13.46 -4.00
CA ALA A 32 -1.04 -12.79 -2.71
C ALA A 32 -0.85 -13.80 -1.56
N PRO A 33 -0.03 -13.47 -0.54
CA PRO A 33 -0.05 -14.20 0.73
C PRO A 33 -1.36 -13.94 1.47
N ASP A 34 -1.46 -14.49 2.68
CA ASP A 34 -2.53 -14.15 3.60
C ASP A 34 -2.65 -12.61 3.78
N ILE A 35 -3.88 -12.13 3.69
CA ILE A 35 -4.20 -10.69 3.68
C ILE A 35 -3.89 -10.07 5.04
N ASP A 36 -4.23 -10.77 6.13
CA ASP A 36 -3.95 -10.32 7.49
C ASP A 36 -2.46 -10.22 7.75
N TYR A 37 -1.70 -11.24 7.35
CA TYR A 37 -0.24 -11.24 7.42
C TYR A 37 0.36 -10.00 6.74
N TYR A 38 -0.05 -9.69 5.51
CA TYR A 38 0.52 -8.56 4.77
C TYR A 38 0.16 -7.22 5.44
N PHE A 39 -1.11 -7.00 5.77
CA PHE A 39 -1.55 -5.74 6.38
C PHE A 39 -1.00 -5.55 7.81
N ASP A 40 -0.84 -6.62 8.57
CA ASP A 40 -0.17 -6.57 9.89
C ASP A 40 1.26 -6.09 9.77
N LYS A 41 2.03 -6.67 8.84
CA LYS A 41 3.41 -6.26 8.63
C LYS A 41 3.51 -4.80 8.20
N VAL A 42 2.59 -4.33 7.38
CA VAL A 42 2.51 -2.92 6.95
C VAL A 42 2.19 -1.98 8.12
N LEU A 43 1.12 -2.26 8.87
CA LEU A 43 0.65 -1.42 9.97
C LEU A 43 1.63 -1.41 11.16
N LEU A 44 2.11 -2.58 11.57
CA LEU A 44 2.94 -2.75 12.77
C LEU A 44 4.44 -2.60 12.48
N GLY A 45 4.84 -2.62 11.21
CA GLY A 45 6.24 -2.58 10.79
C GLY A 45 7.03 -3.82 11.21
N GLY A 46 6.38 -4.99 11.20
CA GLY A 46 6.99 -6.26 11.58
C GLY A 46 7.16 -6.51 13.08
N ARG A 47 6.71 -5.58 13.93
CA ARG A 47 6.76 -5.70 15.39
C ARG A 47 5.49 -6.37 15.92
N THR A 48 5.59 -6.98 17.09
CA THR A 48 4.44 -7.45 17.89
C THR A 48 4.34 -6.60 19.15
N PRO A 49 3.52 -5.53 19.14
CA PRO A 49 3.39 -4.67 20.31
C PRO A 49 2.70 -5.40 21.47
N ASN A 50 3.03 -5.00 22.71
CA ASN A 50 2.43 -5.58 23.92
C ASN A 50 0.94 -5.26 24.10
N TRP A 51 0.42 -4.25 23.41
CA TRP A 51 -1.01 -3.89 23.38
C TRP A 51 -1.80 -4.67 22.31
N LEU A 52 -1.15 -5.48 21.48
CA LEU A 52 -1.83 -6.24 20.44
C LEU A 52 -2.71 -7.31 21.10
N GLY A 53 -4.02 -7.23 20.86
CA GLY A 53 -5.02 -8.09 21.46
C GLY A 53 -5.75 -7.49 22.67
N ASP A 54 -5.33 -6.32 23.17
CA ASP A 54 -6.03 -5.64 24.26
C ASP A 54 -7.19 -4.79 23.71
N GLU A 55 -8.42 -5.33 23.78
CA GLU A 55 -9.65 -4.67 23.30
C GLU A 55 -9.95 -3.32 23.95
N LYS A 56 -9.35 -3.03 25.11
CA LYS A 56 -9.53 -1.74 25.82
C LYS A 56 -8.45 -0.72 25.46
N ASP A 57 -7.36 -1.13 24.82
CA ASP A 57 -6.29 -0.22 24.41
C ASP A 57 -6.68 0.57 23.15
N ASN A 58 -6.61 1.90 23.24
CA ASN A 58 -6.93 2.79 22.12
C ASN A 58 -6.08 2.54 20.86
N ARG A 59 -4.85 2.02 21.00
CA ARG A 59 -3.96 1.67 19.89
C ARG A 59 -4.43 0.41 19.19
N TYR A 60 -4.89 -0.58 19.94
CA TYR A 60 -5.49 -1.79 19.38
C TYR A 60 -6.81 -1.47 18.66
N ILE A 61 -7.67 -0.64 19.26
CA ILE A 61 -8.91 -0.16 18.62
C ILE A 61 -8.59 0.61 17.32
N LYS A 62 -7.55 1.44 17.30
CA LYS A 62 -7.08 2.10 16.07
C LYS A 62 -6.63 1.07 15.03
N TYR A 63 -5.79 0.12 15.43
CA TYR A 63 -5.25 -0.92 14.54
C TYR A 63 -6.35 -1.78 13.92
N THR A 64 -7.33 -2.26 14.70
CA THR A 64 -8.44 -3.09 14.19
C THR A 64 -9.31 -2.31 13.20
N ARG A 65 -9.54 -1.02 13.44
CA ARG A 65 -10.22 -0.13 12.49
C ARG A 65 -9.44 0.02 11.18
N GLU A 66 -8.14 0.25 11.25
CA GLU A 66 -7.29 0.42 10.05
C GLU A 66 -7.18 -0.89 9.26
N MET A 67 -7.06 -2.03 9.95
CA MET A 67 -7.12 -3.37 9.36
C MET A 67 -8.45 -3.58 8.61
N THR A 68 -9.58 -3.25 9.24
CA THR A 68 -10.90 -3.36 8.61
C THR A 68 -11.02 -2.49 7.36
N GLN A 69 -10.47 -1.27 7.40
CA GLN A 69 -10.46 -0.37 6.25
C GLN A 69 -9.58 -0.89 5.11
N LEU A 70 -8.40 -1.45 5.42
CA LEU A 70 -7.51 -2.04 4.42
C LEU A 70 -8.14 -3.25 3.74
N LYS A 71 -8.75 -4.16 4.50
CA LYS A 71 -9.53 -5.27 3.94
C LYS A 71 -10.68 -4.76 3.06
N GLY A 72 -11.36 -3.70 3.51
CA GLY A 72 -12.38 -3.03 2.73
C GLY A 72 -11.85 -2.49 1.40
N ALA A 73 -10.68 -1.85 1.41
CA ALA A 73 -10.01 -1.34 0.22
C ALA A 73 -9.58 -2.48 -0.71
N TYR A 74 -9.02 -3.57 -0.18
CA TYR A 74 -8.63 -4.73 -0.98
C TYR A 74 -9.80 -5.36 -1.73
N CYS A 75 -10.98 -5.43 -1.09
CA CYS A 75 -12.16 -5.99 -1.74
C CYS A 75 -12.87 -5.03 -2.70
N ARG A 76 -12.85 -3.71 -2.43
CA ARG A 76 -13.78 -2.75 -3.06
C ARG A 76 -13.15 -1.52 -3.70
N ALA A 77 -11.83 -1.32 -3.57
CA ALA A 77 -11.20 -0.16 -4.19
C ALA A 77 -11.27 -0.24 -5.73
N PRO A 78 -11.34 0.92 -6.43
CA PRO A 78 -11.36 0.96 -7.88
C PRO A 78 -10.20 0.17 -8.50
N GLY A 79 -10.54 -0.77 -9.39
CA GLY A 79 -9.57 -1.60 -10.10
C GLY A 79 -9.10 -2.86 -9.36
N GLN A 80 -9.52 -3.12 -8.12
CA GLN A 80 -9.19 -4.38 -7.41
C GLN A 80 -9.81 -5.62 -8.07
N ASN A 81 -10.88 -5.44 -8.83
CA ASN A 81 -11.53 -6.50 -9.60
C ASN A 81 -10.80 -6.85 -10.91
N LEU A 82 -9.79 -6.07 -11.32
CA LEU A 82 -9.02 -6.32 -12.54
C LEU A 82 -8.10 -7.54 -12.36
N ILE A 83 -7.94 -8.35 -13.41
CA ILE A 83 -7.08 -9.55 -13.40
C ILE A 83 -5.66 -9.20 -12.97
N ALA A 84 -5.14 -8.04 -13.40
CA ALA A 84 -3.81 -7.56 -13.04
C ALA A 84 -3.62 -7.27 -11.54
N ARG A 85 -4.69 -7.21 -10.75
CA ARG A 85 -4.66 -6.81 -9.32
C ARG A 85 -5.36 -7.81 -8.40
N ARG A 86 -6.14 -8.74 -8.96
CA ARG A 86 -6.91 -9.69 -8.16
C ARG A 86 -6.02 -10.81 -7.64
N ASP A 87 -6.11 -11.06 -6.33
CA ASP A 87 -5.40 -12.13 -5.63
C ASP A 87 -3.88 -12.19 -5.84
N ASN A 88 -3.24 -11.05 -6.14
CA ASN A 88 -1.80 -10.95 -6.31
C ASN A 88 -1.19 -9.90 -5.37
N VAL A 89 0.14 -9.93 -5.25
CA VAL A 89 0.88 -9.01 -4.38
C VAL A 89 0.65 -7.55 -4.79
N TYR A 90 0.53 -7.28 -6.09
CA TYR A 90 0.24 -5.93 -6.57
C TYR A 90 -1.13 -5.41 -6.09
N GLY A 91 -2.14 -6.28 -6.01
CA GLY A 91 -3.45 -5.97 -5.41
C GLY A 91 -3.37 -5.55 -3.95
N LEU A 92 -2.57 -6.25 -3.15
CA LEU A 92 -2.34 -5.91 -1.74
C LEU A 92 -1.66 -4.55 -1.61
N PHE A 93 -0.62 -4.29 -2.40
CA PHE A 93 0.05 -2.99 -2.43
C PHE A 93 -0.92 -1.86 -2.86
N ASN A 94 -1.71 -2.11 -3.90
CA ASN A 94 -2.70 -1.15 -4.41
C ASN A 94 -3.78 -0.82 -3.37
N ALA A 95 -4.19 -1.80 -2.56
CA ALA A 95 -5.14 -1.56 -1.47
C ALA A 95 -4.57 -0.62 -0.42
N VAL A 96 -3.29 -0.78 -0.06
CA VAL A 96 -2.61 0.12 0.89
C VAL A 96 -2.53 1.53 0.33
N THR A 97 -2.08 1.70 -0.92
CA THR A 97 -1.95 3.04 -1.51
C THR A 97 -3.32 3.73 -1.59
N PHE A 98 -4.34 3.05 -2.10
CA PHE A 98 -5.70 3.57 -2.13
C PHE A 98 -6.21 3.98 -0.74
N TRP A 99 -6.04 3.11 0.25
CA TRP A 99 -6.46 3.40 1.63
C TRP A 99 -5.74 4.62 2.20
N THR A 100 -4.42 4.71 2.03
CA THR A 100 -3.64 5.85 2.53
C THR A 100 -4.00 7.17 1.87
N ASP A 101 -4.43 7.14 0.60
CA ASP A 101 -4.72 8.34 -0.18
C ASP A 101 -6.15 8.84 -0.02
N HIS A 102 -7.11 7.94 0.22
CA HIS A 102 -8.54 8.28 0.19
C HIS A 102 -9.27 8.02 1.50
N SER A 103 -8.84 7.03 2.27
CA SER A 103 -9.63 6.48 3.39
C SER A 103 -9.06 6.83 4.76
N LYS A 104 -7.73 7.00 4.86
CA LYS A 104 -7.10 7.47 6.09
C LYS A 104 -7.46 8.94 6.32
N ARG A 105 -8.50 9.18 7.13
CA ARG A 105 -8.98 10.54 7.46
C ARG A 105 -7.83 11.41 7.97
N SER A 106 -7.34 12.31 7.12
CA SER A 106 -6.57 13.46 7.56
C SER A 106 -7.51 14.39 8.34
N ARG A 107 -7.25 14.56 9.64
CA ARG A 107 -7.93 15.57 10.46
C ARG A 107 -7.22 16.91 10.25
N GLY A 108 -7.63 17.66 9.22
CA GLY A 108 -7.17 19.04 8.94
C GLY A 108 -6.56 19.23 7.55
N GLU A 109 -6.75 20.41 6.96
CA GLU A 109 -6.15 20.80 5.65
C GLU A 109 -4.62 20.71 5.68
N GLU A 110 -3.97 21.13 6.77
CA GLU A 110 -2.52 21.03 6.95
C GLU A 110 -2.01 19.58 7.02
N ALA A 111 -2.78 18.68 7.64
CA ALA A 111 -2.45 17.25 7.71
C ALA A 111 -2.62 16.55 6.35
N ARG A 112 -3.45 17.08 5.44
CA ARG A 112 -3.58 16.58 4.05
C ARG A 112 -2.34 16.93 3.23
N ALA A 113 -1.84 18.17 3.34
CA ALA A 113 -0.61 18.59 2.66
C ALA A 113 0.62 17.81 3.16
N SER A 114 0.71 17.55 4.48
CA SER A 114 1.81 16.78 5.08
C SER A 114 1.77 15.28 4.71
N SER A 115 0.58 14.68 4.53
CA SER A 115 0.44 13.28 4.08
C SER A 115 0.82 13.04 2.62
N ILE A 116 0.75 14.08 1.78
CA ILE A 116 1.07 14.03 0.35
C ILE A 116 2.58 14.05 0.10
N ILE A 117 3.37 14.71 0.97
CA ILE A 117 4.80 14.99 0.71
C ILE A 117 5.75 14.21 1.65
N GLY A 118 5.32 13.76 2.85
CA GLY A 118 6.28 13.11 3.76
C GLY A 118 5.84 12.52 5.10
N GLY A 119 4.55 12.41 5.41
CA GLY A 119 4.07 11.95 6.73
C GLY A 119 3.99 10.43 6.95
N GLU A 120 3.25 10.01 7.99
CA GLU A 120 2.98 8.60 8.36
C GLU A 120 2.53 7.73 7.16
N SER A 121 1.79 8.33 6.21
CA SER A 121 1.37 7.66 4.96
C SER A 121 2.53 7.29 4.05
N LYS A 122 3.59 8.11 3.95
CA LYS A 122 4.80 7.80 3.16
C LYS A 122 5.51 6.57 3.74
N LEU A 123 5.66 6.51 5.06
CA LEU A 123 6.27 5.35 5.73
C LEU A 123 5.45 4.06 5.54
N ILE A 124 4.12 4.16 5.60
CA ILE A 124 3.23 3.03 5.33
C ILE A 124 3.37 2.54 3.89
N LYS A 125 3.34 3.46 2.91
CA LYS A 125 3.53 3.12 1.49
C LYS A 125 4.90 2.50 1.23
N GLN A 126 5.97 3.04 1.84
CA GLN A 126 7.30 2.48 1.73
C GLN A 126 7.36 1.06 2.30
N ARG A 127 6.81 0.82 3.49
CA ARG A 127 6.75 -0.52 4.08
C ARG A 127 5.96 -1.50 3.23
N ALA A 128 4.84 -1.06 2.67
CA ALA A 128 4.05 -1.88 1.76
C ALA A 128 4.84 -2.21 0.49
N TRP A 129 5.51 -1.22 -0.10
CA TRP A 129 6.37 -1.44 -1.26
C TRP A 129 7.51 -2.43 -0.97
N ASP A 130 8.25 -2.23 0.11
CA ASP A 130 9.38 -3.09 0.50
C ASP A 130 8.93 -4.52 0.78
N LEU A 131 7.79 -4.69 1.46
CA LEU A 131 7.22 -6.01 1.74
C LEU A 131 6.73 -6.68 0.46
N ALA A 132 6.06 -5.94 -0.43
CA ALA A 132 5.61 -6.45 -1.72
C ALA A 132 6.79 -6.93 -2.58
N LEU A 133 7.85 -6.13 -2.66
CA LEU A 133 9.08 -6.51 -3.36
C LEU A 133 9.70 -7.77 -2.75
N LYS A 134 9.73 -7.88 -1.42
CA LYS A 134 10.28 -9.05 -0.74
C LYS A 134 9.49 -10.33 -1.02
N ILE A 135 8.16 -10.24 -1.14
CA ILE A 135 7.31 -11.39 -1.44
C ILE A 135 7.41 -11.79 -2.92
N ALA A 136 7.60 -10.81 -3.82
CA ALA A 136 7.69 -11.02 -5.27
C ALA A 136 9.12 -11.26 -5.79
N ALA A 137 10.11 -11.35 -4.90
CA ALA A 137 11.51 -11.65 -5.21
C ALA A 137 11.73 -13.16 -5.34
#